data_AF-A0A328C8U3-F1
#
_entry.id   AF-A0A328C8U3-F1
#
_cell.length_a   1.000
_cell.length_b   1.000
_cell.length_c   1.000
_cell.angle_alpha   90.00
_cell.angle_beta   90.00
_cell.angle_gamma   90.00
#
_symmetry.space_group_name_H-M   'P 1'
#
loop_
_entity.id
_entity.type
_entity.pdbx_description
1 polymer ?
#
loop_
_entity_poly.entity_id
_entity_poly.type
_entity_poly.pdbx_seq_one_letter_code
_entity_poly.pdbx_strand_id
1 'polypeptide(L)'
;MMIRYRPLLPLFFALLCLGGALYGRLGLTKTPVHQEGFHLDATTPTRGMAPVTLETGPMYTLDLEFPGRFPLNGSVALGASLLTSEGNPVFELEDAYWHQQGTWHEEGQSGTWNEQYTRSTFNFRVAEPARYQVVIDLYESNLGSPVPMRARLLASQPRKVGSAPFFIGFLVFLVIAGVVAMRRTRVTRKVLKTLGPDSTLNVKGEAFTVVDVREHGEAGEEPGYELRLKNAYGGERYLAVETYEEEWTDSEGNDHTRKRRYMLLDASLSEGEQAMIAQNPRPNQLRLRGQTLYYDPNNSGEGTLKTTLHGQLYTSAYHARMYTPESLPQESARGTYLLEHITYKERDESEWNLVEILAWQDLEFVDIKPRPPARG
;
A
#
# COMPACT_ATOMS: atom_id res chain seq x y z
N MET A 1 -20.97 12.56 -4.60
CA MET A 1 -20.17 11.33 -4.40
C MET A 1 -19.51 11.42 -3.02
N MET A 2 -19.97 10.60 -2.07
CA MET A 2 -19.53 10.64 -0.67
C MET A 2 -18.01 10.55 -0.57
N ILE A 3 -17.39 11.47 0.17
CA ILE A 3 -15.94 11.48 0.42
C ILE A 3 -15.48 10.13 0.99
N ARG A 4 -16.39 9.40 1.65
CA ARG A 4 -16.18 8.06 2.22
C ARG A 4 -15.47 7.07 1.29
N TYR A 5 -15.83 7.05 0.01
CA TYR A 5 -15.42 6.01 -0.95
C TYR A 5 -14.35 6.42 -1.96
N ARG A 6 -13.78 7.63 -1.85
CA ARG A 6 -12.77 8.12 -2.81
C ARG A 6 -11.53 7.23 -2.97
N PRO A 7 -10.98 6.53 -1.95
CA PRO A 7 -9.85 5.63 -2.16
C PRO A 7 -10.25 4.25 -2.68
N LEU A 8 -11.55 3.86 -2.58
CA LEU A 8 -12.00 2.57 -3.10
C LEU A 8 -12.01 2.53 -4.62
N LEU A 9 -12.23 3.66 -5.28
CA LEU A 9 -12.23 3.75 -6.73
C LEU A 9 -10.86 3.39 -7.34
N PRO A 10 -9.73 4.05 -6.97
CA PRO A 10 -8.42 3.65 -7.50
C PRO A 10 -8.03 2.24 -7.05
N LEU A 11 -8.40 1.81 -5.84
CA LEU A 11 -8.16 0.43 -5.41
C LEU A 11 -8.91 -0.59 -6.28
N PHE A 12 -10.17 -0.33 -6.64
CA PHE A 12 -10.94 -1.17 -7.54
C PHE A 12 -10.27 -1.29 -8.91
N PHE A 13 -9.79 -0.18 -9.48
CA PHE A 13 -9.03 -0.22 -10.73
C PHE A 13 -7.71 -0.98 -10.59
N ALA A 14 -7.01 -0.84 -9.46
CA ALA A 14 -5.83 -1.66 -9.17
C ALA A 14 -6.17 -3.16 -9.20
N LEU A 15 -7.27 -3.56 -8.53
CA LEU A 15 -7.71 -4.96 -8.52
C LEU A 15 -8.11 -5.47 -9.92
N LEU A 16 -8.77 -4.66 -10.74
CA LEU A 16 -9.05 -5.00 -12.14
C LEU A 16 -7.76 -5.22 -12.94
N CYS A 17 -6.77 -4.34 -12.77
CA CYS A 17 -5.45 -4.50 -13.37
C CYS A 17 -4.75 -5.77 -12.89
N LEU A 18 -4.81 -6.10 -11.60
CA LEU A 18 -4.26 -7.36 -11.08
C LEU A 18 -4.94 -8.58 -11.72
N GLY A 19 -6.27 -8.55 -11.87
CA GLY A 19 -7.03 -9.59 -12.58
C GLY A 19 -6.55 -9.76 -14.03
N GLY A 20 -6.36 -8.64 -14.75
CA GLY A 20 -5.79 -8.65 -16.11
C GLY A 20 -4.37 -9.20 -16.17
N ALA A 21 -3.52 -8.88 -15.19
CA ALA A 21 -2.15 -9.38 -15.10
C ALA A 21 -2.11 -10.89 -14.83
N LEU A 22 -2.97 -11.39 -13.93
CA LEU A 22 -3.13 -12.81 -13.65
C LEU A 22 -3.67 -13.57 -14.87
N TYR A 23 -4.68 -13.03 -15.54
CA TYR A 23 -5.20 -13.60 -16.79
C TYR A 23 -4.12 -13.67 -17.88
N GLY A 24 -3.34 -12.61 -18.06
CA GLY A 24 -2.18 -12.61 -18.95
C GLY A 24 -1.10 -13.64 -18.57
N ARG A 25 -0.95 -13.93 -17.27
CA ARG A 25 -0.06 -14.97 -16.75
C ARG A 25 -0.56 -16.38 -17.01
N LEU A 26 -1.88 -16.62 -16.96
CA LEU A 26 -2.46 -17.91 -17.33
C LEU A 26 -2.17 -18.26 -18.80
N GLY A 27 -2.12 -17.27 -19.69
CA GLY A 27 -1.64 -17.47 -21.06
C GLY A 27 -0.17 -17.91 -21.21
N LEU A 28 0.61 -17.92 -20.12
CA LEU A 28 2.01 -18.40 -20.09
C LEU A 28 2.14 -19.88 -19.74
N THR A 29 1.06 -20.56 -19.38
CA THR A 29 1.14 -22.00 -19.07
C THR A 29 1.56 -22.74 -20.33
N LYS A 30 2.81 -23.21 -20.34
CA LYS A 30 3.37 -24.06 -21.37
C LYS A 30 2.92 -25.49 -21.10
N THR A 31 2.06 -26.02 -21.96
CA THR A 31 1.64 -27.43 -21.89
C THR A 31 2.61 -28.30 -22.68
N PRO A 32 3.12 -29.40 -22.11
CA PRO A 32 3.97 -30.32 -22.86
C PRO A 32 3.16 -31.01 -23.94
N VAL A 33 3.57 -30.85 -25.19
CA VAL A 33 2.99 -31.55 -26.35
C VAL A 33 3.70 -32.87 -26.55
N HIS A 34 5.03 -32.87 -26.43
CA HIS A 34 5.86 -34.04 -26.57
C HIS A 34 7.13 -33.90 -25.73
N GLN A 35 7.62 -35.03 -25.21
CA GLN A 35 8.84 -35.07 -24.41
C GLN A 35 9.53 -36.41 -24.62
N GLU A 36 10.84 -36.38 -24.88
CA GLU A 36 11.67 -37.56 -25.02
C GLU A 36 13.01 -37.34 -24.32
N GLY A 37 13.54 -38.41 -23.72
CA GLY A 37 14.91 -38.45 -23.21
C GLY A 37 15.70 -39.48 -24.00
N PHE A 38 16.92 -39.14 -24.40
CA PHE A 38 17.78 -39.99 -25.23
C PHE A 38 19.26 -39.67 -24.96
N HIS A 39 20.16 -40.43 -25.59
CA HIS A 39 21.59 -40.19 -25.54
C HIS A 39 22.12 -39.95 -26.96
N LEU A 40 23.08 -39.06 -27.09
CA LEU A 40 23.81 -38.80 -28.34
C LEU A 40 25.28 -39.18 -28.16
N ASP A 41 25.89 -39.77 -29.16
CA ASP A 41 27.32 -40.06 -29.17
C ASP A 41 27.87 -40.07 -30.59
N ALA A 42 29.16 -40.34 -30.77
CA ALA A 42 29.79 -40.38 -32.08
C ALA A 42 29.20 -41.46 -33.03
N THR A 43 28.56 -42.51 -32.49
CA THR A 43 27.92 -43.57 -33.28
C THR A 43 26.46 -43.27 -33.62
N THR A 44 25.81 -42.42 -32.81
CA THR A 44 24.45 -41.92 -32.98
C THR A 44 24.42 -40.40 -32.76
N PRO A 45 25.03 -39.63 -33.67
CA PRO A 45 25.16 -38.19 -33.51
C PRO A 45 23.83 -37.47 -33.73
N THR A 46 22.88 -38.09 -34.42
CA THR A 46 21.58 -37.51 -34.78
C THR A 46 20.44 -38.31 -34.21
N ARG A 47 19.47 -37.63 -33.61
CA ARG A 47 18.22 -38.24 -33.11
C ARG A 47 17.00 -37.40 -33.49
N GLY A 48 16.09 -38.02 -34.24
CA GLY A 48 14.74 -37.48 -34.46
C GLY A 48 13.79 -37.86 -33.34
N MET A 49 13.01 -36.90 -32.84
CA MET A 49 11.83 -37.15 -32.01
C MET A 49 10.71 -37.75 -32.87
N ALA A 50 9.68 -38.33 -32.23
CA ALA A 50 8.48 -38.75 -32.95
C ALA A 50 7.79 -37.53 -33.62
N PRO A 51 7.30 -37.65 -34.87
CA PRO A 51 6.58 -36.56 -35.52
C PRO A 51 5.34 -36.12 -34.72
N VAL A 52 5.14 -34.81 -34.61
CA VAL A 52 4.04 -34.20 -33.86
C VAL A 52 3.21 -33.31 -34.80
N THR A 53 1.88 -33.38 -34.69
CA THR A 53 1.01 -32.42 -35.37
C THR A 53 1.04 -31.08 -34.65
N LEU A 54 1.47 -30.03 -35.35
CA LEU A 54 1.47 -28.66 -34.85
C LEU A 54 0.41 -27.86 -35.58
N GLU A 55 -0.28 -26.99 -34.85
CA GLU A 55 -1.37 -26.14 -35.33
C GLU A 55 -0.91 -24.69 -35.49
N THR A 56 -1.60 -23.94 -36.33
CA THR A 56 -1.37 -22.49 -36.44
C THR A 56 -1.96 -21.75 -35.24
N GLY A 57 -1.26 -20.72 -34.76
CA GLY A 57 -1.74 -19.86 -33.67
C GLY A 57 -0.95 -19.99 -32.36
N PRO A 58 -0.79 -21.20 -31.77
CA PRO A 58 0.06 -21.39 -30.59
C PRO A 58 1.50 -20.93 -30.82
N MET A 59 2.14 -20.46 -29.75
CA MET A 59 3.60 -20.32 -29.72
C MET A 59 4.18 -21.60 -29.13
N TYR A 60 5.03 -22.27 -29.89
CA TYR A 60 5.73 -23.47 -29.45
C TYR A 60 7.07 -23.09 -28.84
N THR A 61 7.55 -23.90 -27.90
CA THR A 61 8.89 -23.82 -27.35
C THR A 61 9.56 -25.18 -27.47
N LEU A 62 10.69 -25.22 -28.18
CA LEU A 62 11.64 -26.33 -28.05
C LEU A 62 12.53 -26.04 -26.85
N ASP A 63 12.53 -26.95 -25.89
CA ASP A 63 13.32 -26.88 -24.67
C ASP A 63 14.24 -28.10 -24.61
N LEU A 64 15.52 -27.86 -24.79
CA LEU A 64 16.59 -28.86 -24.76
C LEU A 64 17.34 -28.72 -23.45
N GLU A 65 17.57 -29.82 -22.75
CA GLU A 65 18.17 -29.83 -21.42
C GLU A 65 19.11 -31.03 -21.29
N PHE A 66 20.32 -30.80 -20.76
CA PHE A 66 21.16 -31.88 -20.25
C PHE A 66 20.64 -32.31 -18.88
N PRO A 67 20.12 -33.54 -18.72
CA PRO A 67 19.53 -33.97 -17.46
C PRO A 67 20.61 -34.29 -16.44
N GLY A 68 20.58 -33.60 -15.30
CA GLY A 68 21.49 -33.85 -14.16
C GLY A 68 22.63 -32.85 -14.07
N ARG A 69 23.72 -33.24 -13.40
CA ARG A 69 24.88 -32.37 -13.18
C ARG A 69 25.81 -32.48 -14.38
N PHE A 70 26.02 -31.37 -15.08
CA PHE A 70 26.95 -31.32 -16.21
C PHE A 70 28.41 -31.44 -15.71
N PRO A 71 29.26 -32.27 -16.33
CA PRO A 71 30.64 -32.46 -15.88
C PRO A 71 31.47 -31.18 -15.92
N LEU A 72 32.32 -30.97 -14.90
CA LEU A 72 33.22 -29.82 -14.87
C LEU A 72 34.26 -29.91 -16.00
N ASN A 73 34.54 -28.78 -16.65
CA ASN A 73 35.34 -28.66 -17.87
C ASN A 73 34.77 -29.43 -19.06
N GLY A 74 33.49 -29.78 -19.00
CA GLY A 74 32.75 -30.36 -20.10
C GLY A 74 32.32 -29.31 -21.12
N SER A 75 32.20 -29.72 -22.39
CA SER A 75 31.55 -28.99 -23.46
C SER A 75 30.85 -29.95 -24.43
N VAL A 76 29.72 -29.49 -24.97
CA VAL A 76 28.93 -30.18 -25.99
C VAL A 76 28.40 -29.14 -26.97
N ALA A 77 28.63 -29.28 -28.27
CA ALA A 77 28.01 -28.47 -29.31
C ALA A 77 26.86 -29.26 -29.96
N LEU A 78 25.68 -28.66 -30.02
CA LEU A 78 24.44 -29.31 -30.43
C LEU A 78 23.72 -28.48 -31.50
N GLY A 79 23.03 -29.19 -32.39
CA GLY A 79 22.09 -28.64 -33.35
C GLY A 79 20.67 -29.09 -33.04
N ALA A 80 19.68 -28.31 -33.45
CA ALA A 80 18.30 -28.75 -33.50
C ALA A 80 17.56 -28.13 -34.68
N SER A 81 16.86 -28.98 -35.42
CA SER A 81 16.10 -28.58 -36.61
C SER A 81 14.66 -29.04 -36.50
N LEU A 82 13.73 -28.22 -36.97
CA LEU A 82 12.34 -28.62 -37.16
C LEU A 82 12.11 -28.91 -38.63
N LEU A 83 11.79 -30.15 -38.97
CA LEU A 83 11.57 -30.61 -40.34
C LEU A 83 10.07 -30.76 -40.63
N THR A 84 9.66 -30.46 -41.85
CA THR A 84 8.34 -30.83 -42.37
C THR A 84 8.26 -32.33 -42.65
N SER A 85 7.07 -32.84 -42.98
CA SER A 85 6.88 -34.24 -43.40
C SER A 85 7.66 -34.61 -44.68
N GLU A 86 8.05 -33.61 -45.48
CA GLU A 86 8.88 -33.80 -46.68
C GLU A 86 10.39 -33.75 -46.38
N GLY A 87 10.77 -33.50 -45.12
CA GLY A 87 12.17 -33.37 -44.69
C GLY A 87 12.75 -31.97 -44.87
N ASN A 88 11.96 -30.98 -45.28
CA ASN A 88 12.44 -29.61 -45.44
C ASN A 88 12.60 -28.92 -44.07
N PRO A 89 13.73 -28.25 -43.80
CA PRO A 89 13.91 -27.54 -42.54
C PRO A 89 13.06 -26.26 -42.51
N VAL A 90 12.31 -26.09 -41.42
CA VAL A 90 11.55 -24.88 -41.08
C VAL A 90 12.45 -23.89 -40.35
N PHE A 91 13.26 -24.40 -39.41
CA PHE A 91 14.33 -23.66 -38.76
C PHE A 91 15.43 -24.63 -38.33
N GLU A 92 16.61 -24.08 -38.12
CA GLU A 92 17.79 -24.75 -37.57
C GLU A 92 18.36 -23.86 -36.47
N LEU A 93 18.83 -24.47 -35.39
CA LEU A 93 19.42 -23.82 -34.23
C LEU A 93 20.72 -24.54 -33.90
N GLU A 94 21.77 -23.78 -33.61
CA GLU A 94 23.01 -24.30 -33.04
C GLU A 94 23.25 -23.65 -31.68
N ASP A 95 23.64 -24.44 -30.69
CA ASP A 95 24.00 -23.95 -29.35
C ASP A 95 25.04 -24.87 -28.71
N ALA A 96 25.68 -24.43 -27.63
CA ALA A 96 26.71 -25.19 -26.94
C ALA A 96 26.50 -25.21 -25.43
N TYR A 97 26.58 -26.39 -24.83
CA TYR A 97 26.52 -26.59 -23.38
C TYR A 97 27.93 -26.70 -22.82
N TRP A 98 28.14 -26.13 -21.65
CA TRP A 98 29.46 -26.15 -21.01
C TRP A 98 29.33 -25.93 -19.50
N HIS A 99 30.37 -26.32 -18.77
CA HIS A 99 30.52 -26.03 -17.35
C HIS A 99 31.99 -25.81 -17.06
N GLN A 100 32.34 -24.62 -16.60
CA GLN A 100 33.72 -24.22 -16.35
C GLN A 100 33.82 -23.55 -14.98
N GLN A 101 35.00 -23.67 -14.37
CA GLN A 101 35.33 -22.96 -13.15
C GLN A 101 36.75 -22.43 -13.26
N GLY A 102 37.04 -21.34 -12.58
CA GLY A 102 38.38 -20.76 -12.58
C GLY A 102 38.58 -19.75 -11.46
N THR A 103 39.79 -19.22 -11.41
CA THR A 103 40.16 -18.13 -10.52
C THR A 103 40.70 -16.99 -11.38
N TRP A 104 40.11 -15.81 -11.26
CA TRP A 104 40.63 -14.60 -11.90
C TRP A 104 41.46 -13.80 -10.90
N HIS A 105 42.46 -13.09 -11.40
CA HIS A 105 43.30 -12.17 -10.65
C HIS A 105 43.46 -10.89 -11.46
N GLU A 106 43.00 -9.76 -10.93
CA GLU A 106 43.11 -8.46 -11.59
C GLU A 106 43.37 -7.38 -10.53
N GLU A 107 44.44 -6.61 -10.71
CA GLU A 107 44.80 -5.46 -9.87
C GLU A 107 44.84 -5.72 -8.35
N GLY A 108 45.32 -6.90 -7.93
CA GLY A 108 45.40 -7.27 -6.52
C GLY A 108 44.08 -7.76 -5.92
N GLN A 109 43.01 -7.83 -6.72
CA GLN A 109 41.79 -8.56 -6.39
C GLN A 109 41.86 -9.96 -6.99
N SER A 110 41.28 -10.93 -6.27
CA SER A 110 41.09 -12.28 -6.77
C SER A 110 39.70 -12.78 -6.45
N GLY A 111 39.19 -13.63 -7.34
CA GLY A 111 37.87 -14.24 -7.19
C GLY A 111 37.82 -15.60 -7.86
N THR A 112 36.92 -16.45 -7.39
CA THR A 112 36.60 -17.72 -8.06
C THR A 112 35.27 -17.58 -8.78
N TRP A 113 35.14 -18.24 -9.92
CA TRP A 113 33.89 -18.32 -10.66
C TRP A 113 33.59 -19.77 -11.01
N ASN A 114 32.30 -20.08 -11.14
CA ASN A 114 31.79 -21.37 -11.55
C ASN A 114 30.53 -21.11 -12.37
N GLU A 115 30.62 -21.33 -13.68
CA GLU A 115 29.57 -21.04 -14.64
C GLU A 115 29.17 -22.32 -15.38
N GLN A 116 27.87 -22.48 -15.59
CA GLN A 116 27.31 -23.60 -16.33
C GLN A 116 26.18 -23.15 -17.23
N TYR A 117 26.12 -23.72 -18.43
CA TYR A 117 25.04 -23.56 -19.37
C TYR A 117 24.67 -24.93 -19.94
N THR A 118 23.46 -25.41 -19.63
CA THR A 118 23.07 -26.81 -19.84
C THR A 118 21.67 -26.95 -20.44
N ARG A 119 21.08 -25.83 -20.85
CA ARG A 119 19.69 -25.77 -21.29
C ARG A 119 19.49 -24.65 -22.30
N SER A 120 18.87 -24.98 -23.42
CA SER A 120 18.48 -24.02 -24.46
C SER A 120 16.98 -24.04 -24.67
N THR A 121 16.40 -22.85 -24.82
CA THR A 121 14.97 -22.70 -25.12
C THR A 121 14.79 -21.84 -26.35
N PHE A 122 14.09 -22.37 -27.35
CA PHE A 122 13.78 -21.67 -28.60
C PHE A 122 12.27 -21.57 -28.79
N ASN A 123 11.76 -20.37 -29.06
CA ASN A 123 10.33 -20.14 -29.27
C ASN A 123 10.04 -19.93 -30.75
N PHE A 124 9.04 -20.62 -31.29
CA PHE A 124 8.69 -20.56 -32.70
C PHE A 124 7.19 -20.70 -32.95
N ARG A 125 6.77 -20.35 -34.17
CA ARG A 125 5.42 -20.59 -34.70
C ARG A 125 5.53 -21.33 -36.02
N VAL A 126 4.53 -22.16 -36.32
CA VAL A 126 4.38 -22.80 -37.62
C VAL A 126 3.43 -21.99 -38.49
N ALA A 127 3.73 -21.95 -39.79
CA ALA A 127 2.92 -21.21 -40.76
C ALA A 127 1.64 -21.97 -41.16
N GLU A 128 1.70 -23.30 -41.16
CA GLU A 128 0.62 -24.19 -41.60
C GLU A 128 0.43 -25.35 -40.61
N PRO A 129 -0.79 -25.89 -40.46
CA PRO A 129 -1.03 -27.04 -39.62
C PRO A 129 -0.55 -28.32 -40.32
N ALA A 130 0.47 -28.98 -39.78
CA ALA A 130 1.07 -30.17 -40.39
C ALA A 130 1.78 -31.05 -39.35
N ARG A 131 2.28 -32.21 -39.78
CA ARG A 131 3.19 -33.03 -38.98
C ARG A 131 4.62 -32.53 -39.16
N TYR A 132 5.26 -32.24 -38.04
CA TYR A 132 6.64 -31.81 -37.99
C TYR A 132 7.48 -32.77 -37.17
N GLN A 133 8.75 -32.89 -37.49
CA GLN A 133 9.72 -33.69 -36.75
C GLN A 133 10.82 -32.80 -36.22
N VAL A 134 11.11 -32.88 -34.92
CA VAL A 134 12.30 -32.25 -34.34
C VAL A 134 13.46 -33.23 -34.47
N VAL A 135 14.57 -32.79 -35.05
CA VAL A 135 15.83 -33.52 -35.15
C VAL A 135 16.87 -32.80 -34.33
N ILE A 136 17.68 -33.55 -33.59
CA ILE A 136 18.70 -33.02 -32.69
C ILE A 136 20.02 -33.68 -33.06
N ASP A 137 21.03 -32.85 -33.27
CA ASP A 137 22.34 -33.23 -33.77
C ASP A 137 23.42 -32.93 -32.73
N LEU A 138 24.40 -33.82 -32.63
CA LEU A 138 25.61 -33.65 -31.85
C LEU A 138 26.76 -33.34 -32.80
N TYR A 139 27.27 -32.11 -32.73
CA TYR A 139 28.42 -31.70 -33.52
C TYR A 139 29.74 -32.05 -32.84
N GLU A 140 29.85 -31.76 -31.54
CA GLU A 140 31.07 -31.97 -30.77
C GLU A 140 30.76 -32.32 -29.31
N SER A 141 31.56 -33.20 -28.69
CA SER A 141 31.52 -33.44 -27.25
C SER A 141 32.88 -33.87 -26.71
N ASN A 142 33.24 -33.37 -25.54
CA ASN A 142 34.44 -33.81 -24.80
C ASN A 142 34.11 -34.67 -23.56
N LEU A 143 32.84 -35.05 -23.34
CA LEU A 143 32.38 -35.70 -22.11
C LEU A 143 32.82 -37.17 -21.95
N GLY A 144 33.49 -37.75 -22.96
CA GLY A 144 34.02 -39.12 -22.94
C GLY A 144 32.97 -40.22 -22.78
N SER A 145 31.69 -39.87 -22.78
CA SER A 145 30.53 -40.73 -22.58
C SER A 145 29.36 -40.24 -23.41
N PRO A 146 28.34 -41.08 -23.69
CA PRO A 146 27.14 -40.64 -24.39
C PRO A 146 26.50 -39.45 -23.67
N VAL A 147 26.17 -38.40 -24.42
CA VAL A 147 25.60 -37.16 -23.94
C VAL A 147 24.11 -37.38 -23.67
N PRO A 148 23.66 -37.42 -22.39
CA PRO A 148 22.24 -37.51 -22.11
C PRO A 148 21.55 -36.20 -22.46
N MET A 149 20.40 -36.30 -23.10
CA MET A 149 19.60 -35.16 -23.55
C MET A 149 18.13 -35.39 -23.23
N ARG A 150 17.44 -34.31 -22.86
CA ARG A 150 15.98 -34.26 -22.75
C ARG A 150 15.47 -33.16 -23.65
N ALA A 151 14.61 -33.52 -24.59
CA ALA A 151 13.92 -32.58 -25.46
C ALA A 151 12.45 -32.51 -25.08
N ARG A 152 11.94 -31.29 -24.94
CA ARG A 152 10.53 -30.99 -24.67
C ARG A 152 10.01 -30.03 -25.71
N LEU A 153 8.93 -30.41 -26.37
CA LEU A 153 8.14 -29.51 -27.19
C LEU A 153 6.93 -29.06 -26.37
N LEU A 154 6.87 -27.77 -26.08
CA LEU A 154 5.82 -27.17 -25.27
C LEU A 154 4.95 -26.27 -26.16
N ALA A 155 3.65 -26.25 -25.94
CA ALA A 155 2.72 -25.31 -26.57
C ALA A 155 2.21 -24.30 -25.55
N SER A 156 2.15 -23.03 -25.95
CA SER A 156 1.48 -21.96 -25.21
C SER A 156 0.38 -21.36 -26.08
N GLN A 157 -0.75 -21.01 -25.45
CA GLN A 157 -1.83 -20.35 -26.16
C GLN A 157 -1.38 -18.96 -26.68
N PRO A 158 -1.86 -18.51 -27.84
CA PRO A 158 -1.54 -17.19 -28.37
C PRO A 158 -1.90 -16.10 -27.36
N ARG A 159 -0.91 -15.27 -27.00
CA ARG A 159 -1.14 -14.07 -26.18
C ARG A 159 -2.08 -13.13 -26.93
N LYS A 160 -3.30 -12.92 -26.42
CA LYS A 160 -4.15 -11.81 -26.87
C LYS A 160 -3.73 -10.47 -26.24
N VAL A 161 -3.19 -10.50 -25.00
CA VAL A 161 -2.68 -9.31 -24.30
C VAL A 161 -1.54 -9.71 -23.36
N GLY A 162 -0.48 -8.90 -23.27
CA GLY A 162 0.63 -9.12 -22.33
C GLY A 162 0.26 -8.75 -20.88
N SER A 163 0.86 -9.41 -19.89
CA SER A 163 0.61 -9.14 -18.45
C SER A 163 1.29 -7.86 -17.94
N ALA A 164 2.38 -7.43 -18.58
CA ALA A 164 3.18 -6.26 -18.19
C ALA A 164 2.37 -4.95 -18.10
N PRO A 165 1.59 -4.52 -19.12
CA PRO A 165 0.81 -3.28 -19.02
C PRO A 165 -0.21 -3.29 -17.88
N PHE A 166 -0.81 -4.45 -17.59
CA PHE A 166 -1.72 -4.60 -16.46
C PHE A 166 -1.01 -4.51 -15.12
N PHE A 167 0.19 -5.07 -14.99
CA PHE A 167 0.97 -4.95 -13.76
C PHE A 167 1.42 -3.50 -13.51
N ILE A 168 1.82 -2.78 -14.57
CA ILE A 168 2.13 -1.34 -14.47
C ILE A 168 0.89 -0.56 -14.03
N GLY A 169 -0.27 -0.81 -14.65
CA GLY A 169 -1.54 -0.20 -14.25
C GLY A 169 -1.87 -0.45 -12.77
N PHE A 170 -1.68 -1.67 -12.29
CA PHE A 170 -1.86 -2.03 -10.89
C PHE A 170 -1.00 -1.17 -9.95
N LEU A 171 0.30 -1.05 -10.23
CA LEU A 171 1.20 -0.24 -9.41
C LEU A 171 0.82 1.24 -9.40
N VAL A 172 0.48 1.80 -10.57
CA VAL A 172 0.05 3.21 -10.70
C VAL A 172 -1.20 3.47 -9.86
N PHE A 173 -2.22 2.63 -9.98
CA PHE A 173 -3.45 2.79 -9.21
C PHE A 173 -3.26 2.56 -7.71
N LEU A 174 -2.35 1.69 -7.31
CA LEU A 174 -1.99 1.48 -5.91
C LEU A 174 -1.31 2.73 -5.31
N VAL A 175 -0.38 3.34 -6.04
CA VAL A 175 0.24 4.61 -5.65
C VAL A 175 -0.80 5.72 -5.54
N ILE A 176 -1.70 5.84 -6.52
CA ILE A 176 -2.80 6.82 -6.48
C ILE A 176 -3.70 6.57 -5.26
N ALA A 177 -4.07 5.31 -4.99
CA ALA A 177 -4.89 4.96 -3.82
C ALA A 177 -4.19 5.35 -2.51
N GLY A 178 -2.89 5.07 -2.39
CA GLY A 178 -2.07 5.48 -1.25
C GLY A 178 -2.02 7.00 -1.08
N VAL A 179 -1.76 7.75 -2.16
CA VAL A 179 -1.74 9.22 -2.15
C VAL A 179 -3.11 9.79 -1.76
N VAL A 180 -4.21 9.24 -2.30
CA VAL A 180 -5.58 9.65 -1.96
C VAL A 180 -5.89 9.36 -0.50
N ALA A 181 -5.46 8.21 0.03
CA ALA A 181 -5.61 7.86 1.44
C ALA A 181 -4.84 8.82 2.35
N MET A 182 -3.57 9.09 2.06
CA MET A 182 -2.74 10.01 2.85
C MET A 182 -3.21 11.46 2.78
N ARG A 183 -3.63 11.93 1.59
CA ARG A 183 -4.10 13.33 1.42
C ARG A 183 -5.51 13.55 1.96
N ARG A 184 -6.21 12.50 2.37
CA ARG A 184 -7.58 12.57 2.85
C ARG A 184 -7.73 13.44 4.08
N THR A 185 -6.81 13.33 5.03
CA THR A 185 -6.77 14.17 6.24
C THR A 185 -6.66 15.65 5.89
N ARG A 186 -5.83 15.99 4.89
CA ARG A 186 -5.69 17.37 4.39
C ARG A 186 -6.95 17.88 3.69
N VAL A 187 -7.61 17.03 2.90
CA VAL A 187 -8.87 17.40 2.20
C VAL A 187 -10.00 17.59 3.20
N THR A 188 -10.21 16.65 4.13
CA THR A 188 -11.21 16.76 5.20
C THR A 188 -10.98 18.04 6.01
N ARG A 189 -9.72 18.34 6.37
CA ARG A 189 -9.37 19.60 7.04
C ARG A 189 -9.74 20.82 6.21
N LYS A 190 -9.38 20.84 4.92
CA LYS A 190 -9.71 21.97 4.04
C LYS A 190 -11.22 22.18 3.95
N VAL A 191 -12.00 21.10 3.93
CA VAL A 191 -13.46 21.15 3.96
C VAL A 191 -13.97 21.72 5.29
N LEU A 192 -13.47 21.23 6.42
CA LEU A 192 -13.87 21.74 7.75
C LEU A 192 -13.64 23.26 7.87
N LYS A 193 -12.51 23.77 7.37
CA LYS A 193 -12.22 25.22 7.33
C LYS A 193 -13.21 26.04 6.49
N THR A 194 -13.81 25.41 5.47
CA THR A 194 -14.76 26.08 4.58
C THR A 194 -16.20 25.96 5.04
N LEU A 195 -16.51 25.14 6.04
CA LEU A 195 -17.87 24.99 6.54
C LEU A 195 -18.37 26.31 7.13
N GLY A 196 -19.55 26.71 6.69
CA GLY A 196 -20.35 27.75 7.29
C GLY A 196 -21.56 27.17 8.04
N PRO A 197 -22.33 28.04 8.71
CA PRO A 197 -23.63 27.69 9.27
C PRO A 197 -24.53 27.00 8.24
N ASP A 198 -25.44 26.16 8.72
CA ASP A 198 -26.39 25.34 7.95
C ASP A 198 -25.76 24.21 7.10
N SER A 199 -24.44 24.05 7.14
CA SER A 199 -23.80 22.85 6.57
C SER A 199 -24.26 21.60 7.32
N THR A 200 -24.38 20.47 6.62
CA THR A 200 -24.78 19.19 7.22
C THR A 200 -23.68 18.15 7.09
N LEU A 201 -23.44 17.44 8.18
CA LEU A 201 -22.47 16.35 8.25
C LEU A 201 -23.02 15.22 9.11
N ASN A 202 -22.69 13.99 8.76
CA ASN A 202 -22.88 12.84 9.63
C ASN A 202 -21.62 12.63 10.45
N VAL A 203 -21.78 12.58 11.77
CA VAL A 203 -20.74 12.21 12.73
C VAL A 203 -21.12 10.87 13.33
N LYS A 204 -20.31 9.83 13.08
CA LYS A 204 -20.56 8.44 13.52
C LYS A 204 -21.93 7.88 13.13
N GLY A 205 -22.49 8.34 12.02
CA GLY A 205 -23.80 7.91 11.52
C GLY A 205 -24.98 8.72 12.05
N GLU A 206 -24.76 9.71 12.90
CA GLU A 206 -25.76 10.68 13.33
C GLU A 206 -25.62 11.98 12.53
N ALA A 207 -26.74 12.52 12.05
CA ALA A 207 -26.76 13.74 11.24
C ALA A 207 -26.77 14.99 12.13
N PHE A 208 -25.86 15.91 11.83
CA PHE A 208 -25.72 17.19 12.50
C PHE A 208 -25.75 18.35 11.50
N THR A 209 -26.31 19.47 11.95
CA THR A 209 -26.23 20.76 11.27
C THR A 209 -25.23 21.66 12.00
N VAL A 210 -24.35 22.32 11.26
CA VAL A 210 -23.43 23.32 11.80
C VAL A 210 -24.23 24.57 12.16
N VAL A 211 -24.25 24.91 13.45
CA VAL A 211 -24.90 26.11 13.97
C VAL A 211 -23.96 27.30 13.96
N ASP A 212 -22.72 27.07 14.40
CA ASP A 212 -21.70 28.11 14.54
C ASP A 212 -20.31 27.52 14.26
N VAL A 213 -19.39 28.39 13.85
CA VAL A 213 -18.00 28.03 13.55
C VAL A 213 -17.12 29.05 14.23
N ARG A 214 -16.41 28.61 15.26
CA ARG A 214 -15.48 29.42 16.05
C ARG A 214 -14.05 29.13 15.62
N GLU A 215 -13.21 30.14 15.74
CA GLU A 215 -11.79 30.05 15.46
C GLU A 215 -11.05 30.41 16.75
N HIS A 216 -10.08 29.59 17.13
CA HIS A 216 -9.29 29.75 18.35
C HIS A 216 -7.82 29.49 18.04
N GLY A 217 -6.92 30.07 18.83
CA GLY A 217 -5.48 29.91 18.64
C GLY A 217 -4.71 31.09 19.22
N GLU A 218 -3.44 30.85 19.50
CA GLU A 218 -2.53 31.87 20.00
C GLU A 218 -1.94 32.71 18.87
N ALA A 219 -1.43 33.90 19.22
CA ALA A 219 -0.78 34.77 18.25
C ALA A 219 0.50 34.12 17.71
N GLY A 220 0.52 33.83 16.40
CA GLY A 220 1.65 33.16 15.73
C GLY A 220 1.45 31.67 15.49
N GLU A 221 0.36 31.08 15.97
CA GLU A 221 0.02 29.68 15.73
C GLU A 221 -0.96 29.50 14.56
N GLU A 222 -0.98 28.30 13.96
CA GLU A 222 -2.03 27.97 13.00
C GLU A 222 -3.37 27.84 13.74
N PRO A 223 -4.41 28.62 13.42
CA PRO A 223 -5.67 28.60 14.14
C PRO A 223 -6.32 27.21 14.12
N GLY A 224 -6.89 26.85 15.27
CA GLY A 224 -7.85 25.79 15.47
C GLY A 224 -9.27 26.25 15.13
N TYR A 225 -10.16 25.28 14.90
CA TYR A 225 -11.55 25.54 14.56
C TYR A 225 -12.46 24.68 15.41
N GLU A 226 -13.51 25.27 15.96
CA GLU A 226 -14.56 24.57 16.69
C GLU A 226 -15.89 24.75 15.95
N LEU A 227 -16.57 23.64 15.64
CA LEU A 227 -17.91 23.63 15.08
C LEU A 227 -18.90 23.35 16.20
N ARG A 228 -19.87 24.25 16.40
CA ARG A 228 -21.05 23.91 17.20
C ARG A 228 -22.06 23.20 16.30
N LEU A 229 -22.34 21.97 16.63
CA LEU A 229 -23.20 21.05 15.90
C LEU A 229 -24.52 20.89 16.63
N LYS A 230 -25.63 20.76 15.90
CA LYS A 230 -26.95 20.45 16.45
C LYS A 230 -27.60 19.31 15.69
N ASN A 231 -28.08 18.30 16.41
CA ASN A 231 -28.81 17.20 15.79
C ASN A 231 -30.31 17.55 15.64
N ALA A 232 -31.05 16.68 14.96
CA ALA A 232 -32.49 16.84 14.75
C ALA A 232 -33.32 16.87 16.05
N TYR A 233 -32.78 16.33 17.14
CA TYR A 233 -33.42 16.28 18.46
C TYR A 233 -33.08 17.49 19.34
N GLY A 234 -32.30 18.43 18.83
CA GLY A 234 -31.87 19.62 19.57
C GLY A 234 -30.66 19.43 20.50
N GLY A 235 -30.07 18.23 20.52
CA GLY A 235 -28.81 17.97 21.20
C GLY A 235 -27.66 18.71 20.52
N GLU A 236 -26.82 19.36 21.31
CA GLU A 236 -25.65 20.08 20.84
C GLU A 236 -24.37 19.25 21.06
N ARG A 237 -23.45 19.37 20.11
CA ARG A 237 -22.12 18.77 20.12
C ARG A 237 -21.09 19.79 19.64
N TYR A 238 -19.85 19.64 20.06
CA TYR A 238 -18.73 20.48 19.65
C TYR A 238 -17.69 19.61 18.95
N LEU A 239 -17.35 19.97 17.72
CA LEU A 239 -16.31 19.33 16.94
C LEU A 239 -15.14 20.30 16.74
N ALA A 240 -14.02 20.05 17.41
CA ALA A 240 -12.82 20.87 17.28
C ALA A 240 -11.77 20.23 16.37
N VAL A 241 -10.90 21.06 15.78
CA VAL A 241 -9.68 20.64 15.08
C VAL A 241 -8.50 21.33 15.73
N GLU A 242 -7.72 20.56 16.47
CA GLU A 242 -6.67 21.08 17.35
C GLU A 242 -5.31 20.49 17.02
N THR A 243 -4.24 21.22 17.37
CA THR A 243 -2.85 20.80 17.20
C THR A 243 -2.27 20.43 18.55
N TYR A 244 -1.68 19.24 18.64
CA TYR A 244 -0.99 18.74 19.83
C TYR A 244 0.46 18.53 19.48
N GLU A 245 1.35 18.90 20.39
CA GLU A 245 2.78 18.66 20.25
C GLU A 245 3.14 17.38 21.01
N GLU A 246 3.81 16.49 20.30
CA GLU A 246 4.38 15.27 20.86
C GLU A 246 5.89 15.41 20.81
N GLU A 247 6.52 15.34 21.98
CA GLU A 247 7.96 15.25 22.14
C GLU A 247 8.34 13.78 22.33
N TRP A 248 9.36 13.31 21.61
CA TRP A 248 9.95 12.00 21.85
C TRP A 248 11.46 12.07 21.70
N THR A 249 12.14 11.26 22.49
CA THR A 249 13.58 11.05 22.36
C THR A 249 13.81 9.78 21.54
N ASP A 250 14.62 9.86 20.48
CA ASP A 250 14.96 8.67 19.68
C ASP A 250 15.95 7.74 20.40
N SER A 251 16.30 6.61 19.79
CA SER A 251 17.25 5.65 20.36
C SER A 251 18.67 6.21 20.51
N GLU A 252 18.98 7.35 19.88
CA GLU A 252 20.27 8.03 19.96
C GLU A 252 20.27 9.12 21.03
N GLY A 253 19.14 9.35 21.73
CA GLY A 253 19.03 10.38 22.74
C GLY A 253 18.71 11.77 22.18
N ASN A 254 18.36 11.89 20.89
CA ASN A 254 17.99 13.17 20.31
C ASN A 254 16.50 13.43 20.55
N ASP A 255 16.19 14.64 21.02
CA ASP A 255 14.82 15.09 21.21
C ASP A 255 14.23 15.55 19.87
N HIS A 256 13.02 15.08 19.58
CA HIS A 256 12.26 15.44 18.40
C HIS A 256 10.87 15.90 18.82
N THR A 257 10.34 16.89 18.10
CA THR A 257 8.97 17.38 18.28
C THR A 257 8.17 17.19 17.00
N ARG A 258 6.92 16.73 17.13
CA ARG A 258 5.98 16.54 16.02
C ARG A 258 4.66 17.11 16.40
N LYS A 259 4.22 18.08 15.60
CA LYS A 259 2.86 18.60 15.68
C LYS A 259 1.91 17.61 15.01
N ARG A 260 0.92 17.14 15.75
CA ARG A 260 -0.19 16.32 15.25
C ARG A 260 -1.48 17.10 15.36
N ARG A 261 -2.44 16.80 14.49
CA ARG A 261 -3.72 17.50 14.49
C ARG A 261 -4.86 16.51 14.55
N TYR A 262 -5.71 16.66 15.56
CA TYR A 262 -6.82 15.76 15.83
C TYR A 262 -8.16 16.46 15.56
N MET A 263 -9.15 15.67 15.15
CA MET A 263 -10.55 16.08 15.16
C MET A 263 -11.11 15.58 16.48
N LEU A 264 -11.64 16.46 17.30
CA LEU A 264 -12.08 16.18 18.66
C LEU A 264 -13.58 16.39 18.74
N LEU A 265 -14.31 15.39 19.23
CA LEU A 265 -15.75 15.49 19.46
C LEU A 265 -16.02 15.48 20.96
N ASP A 266 -16.84 16.42 21.45
CA ASP A 266 -17.26 16.44 22.84
C ASP A 266 -17.98 15.15 23.25
N ALA A 267 -17.58 14.63 24.40
CA ALA A 267 -18.19 13.48 25.04
C ALA A 267 -18.63 13.86 26.45
N SER A 268 -19.85 13.47 26.82
CA SER A 268 -20.35 13.70 28.18
C SER A 268 -19.68 12.74 29.17
N LEU A 269 -19.19 13.27 30.29
CA LEU A 269 -18.77 12.44 31.43
C LEU A 269 -20.00 11.79 32.08
N SER A 270 -19.91 10.50 32.39
CA SER A 270 -20.94 9.82 33.19
C SER A 270 -20.90 10.30 34.64
N GLU A 271 -22.01 10.14 35.38
CA GLU A 271 -22.09 10.55 36.79
C GLU A 271 -20.97 9.93 37.66
N GLY A 272 -20.62 8.67 37.41
CA GLY A 272 -19.53 7.99 38.11
C GLY A 272 -18.15 8.59 37.79
N GLU A 273 -17.91 8.97 36.55
CA GLU A 273 -16.67 9.64 36.13
C GLU A 273 -16.57 11.05 36.74
N GLN A 274 -17.68 11.80 36.77
CA GLN A 274 -17.75 13.11 37.43
C GLN A 274 -17.47 12.99 38.93
N ALA A 275 -18.09 12.02 39.61
CA ALA A 275 -17.86 11.78 41.04
C ALA A 275 -16.40 11.39 41.34
N MET A 276 -15.79 10.56 40.48
CA MET A 276 -14.37 10.19 40.61
C MET A 276 -13.46 11.40 40.47
N ILE A 277 -13.69 12.25 39.47
CA ILE A 277 -12.93 13.47 39.23
C ILE A 277 -13.10 14.46 40.40
N ALA A 278 -14.32 14.61 40.92
CA ALA A 278 -14.61 15.51 42.03
C ALA A 278 -13.86 15.14 43.33
N GLN A 279 -13.56 13.85 43.55
CA GLN A 279 -12.79 13.39 44.72
C GLN A 279 -11.30 13.73 44.62
N ASN A 280 -10.77 13.94 43.42
CA ASN A 280 -9.38 14.31 43.19
C ASN A 280 -9.31 15.33 42.04
N PRO A 281 -9.39 16.63 42.35
CA PRO A 281 -9.51 17.68 41.33
C PRO A 281 -8.20 17.96 40.57
N ARG A 282 -7.07 17.39 41.01
CA ARG A 282 -5.76 17.57 40.38
C ARG A 282 -4.99 16.25 40.31
N PRO A 283 -5.55 15.21 39.67
CA PRO A 283 -4.90 13.93 39.57
C PRO A 283 -3.70 14.04 38.63
N ASN A 284 -2.66 13.22 38.85
CA ASN A 284 -1.59 13.02 37.86
C ASN A 284 -1.98 11.96 36.83
N GLN A 285 -2.91 11.08 37.18
CA GLN A 285 -3.46 10.05 36.29
C GLN A 285 -4.94 9.79 36.61
N LEU A 286 -5.73 9.49 35.59
CA LEU A 286 -7.15 9.16 35.68
C LEU A 286 -7.46 7.94 34.82
N ARG A 287 -8.42 7.12 35.24
CA ARG A 287 -8.92 6.01 34.41
C ARG A 287 -10.35 6.29 33.98
N LEU A 288 -10.55 6.54 32.70
CA LEU A 288 -11.86 6.85 32.09
C LEU A 288 -12.11 5.89 30.94
N ARG A 289 -13.33 5.32 30.88
CA ARG A 289 -13.76 4.42 29.78
C ARG A 289 -12.76 3.30 29.43
N GLY A 290 -12.06 2.77 30.43
CA GLY A 290 -11.06 1.71 30.27
C GLY A 290 -9.66 2.19 29.85
N GLN A 291 -9.48 3.48 29.56
CA GLN A 291 -8.21 4.12 29.22
C GLN A 291 -7.60 4.83 30.43
N THR A 292 -6.28 4.75 30.58
CA THR A 292 -5.54 5.59 31.55
C THR A 292 -5.07 6.86 30.84
N LEU A 293 -5.36 8.01 31.44
CA LEU A 293 -4.95 9.32 30.99
C LEU A 293 -3.96 9.91 32.00
N TYR A 294 -2.90 10.53 31.51
CA TYR A 294 -1.82 11.13 32.28
C TYR A 294 -1.82 12.63 32.07
N TYR A 295 -1.53 13.39 33.13
CA TYR A 295 -1.36 14.83 33.01
C TYR A 295 -0.22 15.14 32.04
N ASP A 296 -0.53 15.95 31.03
CA ASP A 296 0.37 16.32 29.95
C ASP A 296 0.79 17.80 30.12
N PRO A 297 1.97 18.08 30.68
CA PRO A 297 2.41 19.44 30.91
C PRO A 297 2.69 20.20 29.61
N ASN A 298 3.02 19.50 28.52
CA ASN A 298 3.40 20.12 27.24
C ASN A 298 2.18 20.66 26.50
N ASN A 299 1.03 20.01 26.66
CA ASN A 299 -0.24 20.46 26.09
C ASN A 299 -1.11 21.22 27.12
N SER A 300 -0.62 21.48 28.34
CA SER A 300 -1.29 22.29 29.36
C SER A 300 -0.77 23.73 29.34
N GLY A 301 -1.63 24.72 29.58
CA GLY A 301 -1.21 26.12 29.44
C GLY A 301 -2.25 27.16 29.85
N GLU A 302 -1.93 28.42 29.60
CA GLU A 302 -2.87 29.53 29.72
C GLU A 302 -3.29 30.02 28.34
N GLY A 303 -4.55 30.38 28.17
CA GLY A 303 -5.05 30.88 26.89
C GLY A 303 -6.10 31.97 27.06
N THR A 304 -6.58 32.49 25.93
CA THR A 304 -7.74 33.40 25.91
C THR A 304 -8.81 32.84 25.00
N LEU A 305 -10.04 32.75 25.52
CA LEU A 305 -11.19 32.29 24.77
C LEU A 305 -12.06 33.49 24.41
N LYS A 306 -12.28 33.71 23.11
CA LYS A 306 -13.24 34.69 22.61
C LYS A 306 -14.58 34.00 22.34
N THR A 307 -15.55 34.23 23.20
CA THR A 307 -16.90 33.68 23.06
C THR A 307 -17.89 34.79 22.73
N THR A 308 -18.87 34.50 21.87
CA THR A 308 -19.98 35.42 21.62
C THR A 308 -21.20 34.88 22.35
N LEU A 309 -21.62 35.57 23.42
CA LEU A 309 -22.82 35.21 24.19
C LEU A 309 -23.83 36.34 24.07
N HIS A 310 -25.06 36.03 23.64
CA HIS A 310 -26.12 37.01 23.40
C HIS A 310 -25.71 38.18 22.46
N GLY A 311 -24.81 37.93 21.51
CA GLY A 311 -24.33 38.94 20.57
C GLY A 311 -23.25 39.89 21.11
N GLN A 312 -22.80 39.69 22.35
CA GLN A 312 -21.65 40.40 22.91
C GLN A 312 -20.42 39.49 22.90
N LEU A 313 -19.27 40.06 22.50
CA LEU A 313 -17.98 39.38 22.49
C LEU A 313 -17.35 39.47 23.88
N TYR A 314 -17.15 38.33 24.52
CA TYR A 314 -16.42 38.18 25.77
C TYR A 314 -15.06 37.56 25.47
N THR A 315 -14.01 38.09 26.10
CA THR A 315 -12.68 37.49 26.09
C THR A 315 -12.37 37.08 27.51
N SER A 316 -12.18 35.79 27.75
CA SER A 316 -11.83 35.27 29.08
C SER A 316 -10.50 34.55 29.08
N ALA A 317 -9.65 34.91 30.05
CA ALA A 317 -8.42 34.17 30.32
C ALA A 317 -8.75 32.84 31.02
N TYR A 318 -8.12 31.76 30.55
CA TYR A 318 -8.27 30.42 31.12
C TYR A 318 -6.92 29.75 31.35
N HIS A 319 -6.92 28.76 32.25
CA HIS A 319 -5.84 27.80 32.42
C HIS A 319 -6.37 26.41 32.13
N ALA A 320 -5.79 25.72 31.15
CA ALA A 320 -6.19 24.38 30.73
C ALA A 320 -5.15 23.35 31.19
N ARG A 321 -5.63 22.29 31.84
CA ARG A 321 -4.84 21.10 32.16
C ARG A 321 -5.29 19.94 31.28
N MET A 322 -4.36 19.44 30.48
CA MET A 322 -4.62 18.35 29.54
C MET A 322 -4.21 17.00 30.12
N TYR A 323 -5.02 15.99 29.80
CA TYR A 323 -4.81 14.61 30.18
C TYR A 323 -4.90 13.74 28.93
N THR A 324 -3.79 13.10 28.57
CA THR A 324 -3.62 12.35 27.32
C THR A 324 -3.25 10.88 27.61
N PRO A 325 -3.50 9.92 26.70
CA PRO A 325 -2.90 8.59 26.81
C PRO A 325 -1.38 8.67 26.81
N GLU A 326 -0.73 7.62 27.31
CA GLU A 326 0.74 7.47 27.32
C GLU A 326 1.36 7.69 25.93
N SER A 327 0.68 7.27 24.86
CA SER A 327 1.05 7.61 23.50
C SER A 327 -0.16 8.09 22.71
N LEU A 328 0.00 9.25 22.07
CA LEU A 328 -1.03 9.77 21.19
C LEU A 328 -1.07 8.95 19.89
N PRO A 329 -2.26 8.56 19.42
CA PRO A 329 -2.39 7.65 18.29
C PRO A 329 -1.86 8.25 16.97
N GLN A 330 -1.16 7.43 16.17
CA GLN A 330 -0.47 7.87 14.95
C GLN A 330 -1.37 8.47 13.87
N GLU A 331 -2.60 8.00 13.75
CA GLU A 331 -3.73 8.59 13.02
C GLU A 331 -4.90 7.61 13.17
N SER A 332 -6.14 8.09 13.28
CA SER A 332 -7.37 7.27 13.25
C SER A 332 -7.62 6.25 14.39
N ALA A 333 -7.19 6.52 15.63
CA ALA A 333 -7.62 5.70 16.76
C ALA A 333 -9.02 6.14 17.23
N ARG A 334 -10.04 5.52 16.61
CA ARG A 334 -11.41 5.61 17.09
C ARG A 334 -11.47 5.11 18.53
N GLY A 335 -12.15 5.86 19.41
CA GLY A 335 -12.33 5.48 20.82
C GLY A 335 -11.18 5.87 21.74
N THR A 336 -10.23 6.69 21.29
CA THR A 336 -9.26 7.34 22.18
C THR A 336 -9.84 8.64 22.74
N TYR A 337 -9.75 8.82 24.05
CA TYR A 337 -10.22 10.00 24.74
C TYR A 337 -9.06 10.86 25.23
N LEU A 338 -9.29 12.17 25.26
CA LEU A 338 -8.51 13.16 25.99
C LEU A 338 -9.44 13.81 27.02
N LEU A 339 -8.88 14.27 28.11
CA LEU A 339 -9.63 15.00 29.14
C LEU A 339 -8.96 16.35 29.37
N GLU A 340 -9.77 17.40 29.38
CA GLU A 340 -9.34 18.76 29.64
C GLU A 340 -10.01 19.28 30.91
N HIS A 341 -9.26 19.96 31.76
CA HIS A 341 -9.79 20.73 32.87
C HIS A 341 -9.48 22.19 32.66
N ILE A 342 -10.51 22.98 32.34
CA ILE A 342 -10.40 24.41 32.10
C ILE A 342 -10.78 25.16 33.38
N THR A 343 -9.96 26.11 33.81
CA THR A 343 -10.25 27.04 34.90
C THR A 343 -10.28 28.46 34.36
N TYR A 344 -11.42 29.13 34.46
CA TYR A 344 -11.63 30.50 34.00
C TYR A 344 -11.27 31.50 35.11
N LYS A 345 -10.22 32.30 34.90
CA LYS A 345 -9.65 33.18 35.94
C LYS A 345 -10.63 34.27 36.40
N GLU A 346 -11.40 34.82 35.48
CA GLU A 346 -12.30 35.95 35.75
C GLU A 346 -13.61 35.54 36.43
N ARG A 347 -14.01 34.28 36.26
CA ARG A 347 -15.30 33.76 36.71
C ARG A 347 -15.21 32.89 37.95
N ASP A 348 -13.99 32.47 38.33
CA ASP A 348 -13.76 31.45 39.36
C ASP A 348 -14.57 30.16 39.09
N GLU A 349 -14.69 29.83 37.80
CA GLU A 349 -15.41 28.66 37.31
C GLU A 349 -14.41 27.66 36.75
N SER A 350 -14.65 26.37 36.94
CA SER A 350 -13.91 25.32 36.26
C SER A 350 -14.83 24.27 35.65
N GLU A 351 -14.39 23.68 34.54
CA GLU A 351 -15.15 22.67 33.81
C GLU A 351 -14.24 21.54 33.33
N TRP A 352 -14.80 20.33 33.28
CA TRP A 352 -14.13 19.14 32.79
C TRP A 352 -14.74 18.72 31.46
N ASN A 353 -13.92 18.76 30.41
CA ASN A 353 -14.32 18.43 29.06
C ASN A 353 -13.66 17.12 28.64
N LEU A 354 -14.47 16.08 28.48
CA LEU A 354 -14.02 14.84 27.87
C LEU A 354 -14.19 14.97 26.35
N VAL A 355 -13.14 14.73 25.59
CA VAL A 355 -13.18 14.78 24.14
C VAL A 355 -12.70 13.47 23.55
N GLU A 356 -13.33 13.05 22.46
CA GLU A 356 -12.97 11.85 21.73
C GLU A 356 -12.26 12.21 20.42
N ILE A 357 -11.13 11.56 20.17
CA ILE A 357 -10.43 11.66 18.89
C ILE A 357 -11.24 10.93 17.82
N LEU A 358 -11.71 11.67 16.82
CA LEU A 358 -12.37 11.14 15.65
C LEU A 358 -11.38 10.73 14.57
N ALA A 359 -11.67 9.60 13.93
CA ALA A 359 -11.06 9.28 12.65
C ALA A 359 -11.82 9.97 11.52
N TRP A 360 -11.16 10.21 10.38
CA TRP A 360 -11.83 10.81 9.22
C TRP A 360 -13.03 9.98 8.71
N GLN A 361 -13.04 8.67 8.99
CA GLN A 361 -14.12 7.77 8.60
C GLN A 361 -15.39 7.93 9.43
N ASP A 362 -15.26 8.60 10.58
CA ASP A 362 -16.38 8.95 11.45
C ASP A 362 -17.10 10.21 10.97
N LEU A 363 -16.58 10.90 9.95
CA LEU A 363 -17.16 12.11 9.39
C LEU A 363 -17.58 11.90 7.92
N GLU A 364 -18.79 12.32 7.60
CA GLU A 364 -19.31 12.36 6.24
C GLU A 364 -19.99 13.70 5.99
N PHE A 365 -19.48 14.47 5.03
CA PHE A 365 -20.09 15.73 4.62
C PHE A 365 -21.25 15.47 3.67
N VAL A 366 -22.44 15.94 4.03
CA VAL A 366 -23.69 15.74 3.27
C VAL A 366 -23.96 16.95 2.39
N ASP A 367 -24.01 18.15 2.97
CA ASP A 367 -24.15 19.43 2.27
C ASP A 367 -23.17 20.45 2.89
N ILE A 368 -22.37 21.08 2.05
CA ILE A 368 -21.33 22.02 2.48
C ILE A 368 -21.76 23.42 2.06
N LYS A 369 -22.09 24.28 3.03
CA LYS A 369 -22.29 25.70 2.79
C LYS A 369 -20.98 26.43 3.07
N PRO A 370 -20.49 27.29 2.15
CA PRO A 370 -19.27 28.05 2.41
C PRO A 370 -19.50 29.04 3.55
N ARG A 371 -18.48 29.20 4.40
CA ARG A 371 -18.46 30.24 5.45
C ARG A 371 -18.67 31.63 4.81
N PRO A 372 -19.58 32.47 5.31
CA PRO A 372 -19.68 33.85 4.85
C PRO A 372 -18.36 34.56 5.13
N PRO A 373 -17.91 35.50 4.25
CA PRO A 373 -16.71 36.27 4.51
C PRO A 373 -16.86 37.00 5.84
N ALA A 374 -15.79 37.00 6.65
CA ALA A 374 -15.75 37.80 7.87
C ALA A 374 -16.11 39.25 7.49
N ARG A 375 -17.16 39.80 8.09
CA ARG A 375 -17.47 41.23 7.92
C ARG A 375 -16.31 41.98 8.58
N GLY A 376 -15.45 42.55 7.74
CA GLY A 376 -14.29 43.34 8.15
C GLY A 376 -14.67 44.67 8.76
#